data_AF-A0A914FM38-F1
#
_entry.id   AF-A0A914FM38-F1
#
_cell.length_a   1.000
_cell.length_b   1.000
_cell.length_c   1.000
_cell.angle_alpha   90.00
_cell.angle_beta   90.00
_cell.angle_gamma   90.00
#
_symmetry.space_group_name_H-M   'P 1'
#
loop_
_entity.id
_entity.type
_entity.pdbx_description
1 polymer ?
#
loop_
_entity_poly.entity_id
_entity_poly.type
_entity_poly.pdbx_seq_one_letter_code
_entity_poly.pdbx_strand_id
1 'polypeptide(L)'
;MLDSNFKEAKKDLVEITDVEPEIVEKMIEFFENDKIEKTDGFELDLYKIAHKYQSDSFMKYTRDLLILTLTFENAAERLKIAMTCSDEFLVTFLC
;
A
#
# COMPACT_ATOMS: atom_id res chain seq x y z
N MET A 1 -2.10 12.34 10.64
CA MET A 1 -2.25 13.29 9.51
C MET A 1 -3.30 14.36 9.79
N LEU A 2 -4.46 14.04 10.40
CA LEU A 2 -5.51 15.02 10.76
C LEU A 2 -5.43 15.50 12.22
N ASP A 3 -4.26 15.39 12.84
CA ASP A 3 -4.06 15.87 14.20
C ASP A 3 -4.10 17.41 14.19
N SER A 4 -4.72 18.04 15.20
CA SER A 4 -5.08 19.47 15.18
C SER A 4 -3.89 20.44 15.07
N ASN A 5 -2.67 19.92 15.15
CA ASN A 5 -1.42 20.65 14.98
C ASN A 5 -0.97 20.81 13.52
N PHE A 6 -1.62 20.16 12.56
CA PHE A 6 -1.27 20.24 11.14
C PHE A 6 -2.12 21.25 10.37
N LYS A 7 -1.55 21.90 9.34
CA LYS A 7 -2.29 22.89 8.51
C LYS A 7 -3.41 22.21 7.72
N GLU A 8 -3.22 20.96 7.35
CA GLU A 8 -4.22 20.11 6.70
C GLU A 8 -5.49 19.99 7.56
N ALA A 9 -5.36 19.90 8.89
CA ALA A 9 -6.49 19.81 9.82
C ALA A 9 -7.36 21.09 9.89
N LYS A 10 -6.89 22.21 9.33
CA LYS A 10 -7.64 23.48 9.28
C LYS A 10 -8.29 23.77 7.93
N LYS A 11 -7.96 23.00 6.90
CA LYS A 11 -8.46 23.20 5.53
C LYS A 11 -9.40 22.08 5.08
N ASP A 12 -9.54 21.00 5.86
CA ASP A 12 -10.27 19.78 5.48
C ASP A 12 -9.86 19.25 4.09
N LEU A 13 -8.61 19.53 3.68
CA LEU A 13 -8.06 19.19 2.38
C LEU A 13 -6.66 18.61 2.55
N VAL A 14 -6.47 17.40 2.01
CA VAL A 14 -5.18 16.71 1.95
C VAL A 14 -4.77 16.64 0.47
N GLU A 15 -3.68 17.30 0.11
CA GLU A 15 -3.10 17.24 -1.22
C GLU A 15 -2.13 16.05 -1.32
N ILE A 16 -2.41 15.12 -2.22
CA ILE A 16 -1.55 13.96 -2.53
C ILE A 16 -1.01 14.17 -3.95
N THR A 17 0.29 14.45 -4.09
CA THR A 17 0.92 14.77 -5.39
C THR A 17 1.86 13.67 -5.90
N ASP A 18 2.18 12.70 -5.06
CA ASP A 18 3.17 11.67 -5.32
C ASP A 18 2.57 10.28 -5.56
N VAL A 19 1.24 10.20 -5.64
CA VAL A 19 0.49 8.96 -5.89
C VAL A 19 -0.40 9.15 -7.10
N GLU A 20 -0.43 8.17 -7.99
CA GLU A 20 -1.32 8.21 -9.15
C GLU A 20 -2.80 8.17 -8.73
N PRO A 21 -3.69 8.90 -9.41
CA PRO A 21 -5.10 9.00 -9.03
C PRO A 21 -5.79 7.64 -8.87
N GLU A 22 -5.47 6.69 -9.75
CA GLU A 22 -6.02 5.33 -9.73
C GLU A 22 -5.67 4.60 -8.43
N ILE A 23 -4.46 4.80 -7.92
CA ILE A 23 -4.04 4.14 -6.68
C ILE A 23 -4.67 4.81 -5.46
N VAL A 24 -4.87 6.13 -5.50
CA VAL A 24 -5.61 6.86 -4.46
C VAL A 24 -7.06 6.38 -4.40
N GLU A 25 -7.71 6.17 -5.55
CA GLU A 25 -9.07 5.64 -5.63
C GLU A 25 -9.18 4.27 -4.95
N LYS A 26 -8.24 3.36 -5.25
CA LYS A 26 -8.17 2.04 -4.61
C LYS A 26 -7.87 2.10 -3.11
N MET A 27 -7.06 3.06 -2.69
CA MET A 27 -6.80 3.30 -1.27
C MET A 27 -8.07 3.78 -0.55
N ILE A 28 -8.84 4.70 -1.15
CA ILE A 28 -10.13 5.15 -0.62
C ILE A 28 -11.12 4.00 -0.57
N GLU A 29 -11.21 3.20 -1.64
CA GLU A 29 -12.06 2.00 -1.71
C GLU A 29 -11.79 1.05 -0.53
N PHE A 30 -10.51 0.81 -0.22
CA PHE A 30 -10.10 0.00 0.92
C PHE A 30 -10.53 0.64 2.25
N PHE A 31 -10.34 1.95 2.44
CA PHE A 31 -10.74 2.61 3.69
C PHE A 31 -12.25 2.64 3.91
N GLU A 32 -13.05 2.62 2.86
CA GLU A 32 -14.51 2.59 2.97
C GLU A 32 -15.06 1.16 3.15
N ASN A 33 -14.41 0.14 2.56
CA ASN A 33 -14.96 -1.21 2.46
C ASN A 33 -14.11 -2.33 3.08
N ASP A 34 -12.93 -2.01 3.61
CA ASP A 34 -11.89 -2.96 4.05
C ASP A 34 -11.43 -3.96 2.96
N LYS A 35 -11.71 -3.66 1.68
CA LYS A 35 -11.36 -4.51 0.54
C LYS A 35 -11.18 -3.67 -0.73
N ILE A 36 -10.43 -4.24 -1.68
CA ILE A 36 -10.29 -3.73 -3.04
C ILE A 36 -10.85 -4.78 -4.00
N GLU A 37 -11.84 -4.43 -4.82
CA GLU A 37 -12.49 -5.38 -5.72
C GLU A 37 -11.60 -5.79 -6.90
N LYS A 38 -10.79 -4.85 -7.40
CA LYS A 38 -9.83 -5.07 -8.47
C LYS A 38 -8.57 -4.25 -8.26
N THR A 39 -7.43 -4.90 -8.31
CA THR A 39 -6.12 -4.28 -8.17
C THR A 39 -5.53 -3.84 -9.51
N ASP A 40 -6.01 -4.40 -10.63
CA ASP A 40 -5.63 -4.02 -12.00
C ASP A 40 -4.10 -3.94 -12.24
N GLY A 41 -3.31 -4.74 -11.50
CA GLY A 41 -1.84 -4.75 -11.59
C GLY A 41 -1.12 -3.76 -10.66
N PHE A 42 -1.85 -3.00 -9.84
CA PHE A 42 -1.30 -2.03 -8.89
C PHE A 42 -0.97 -2.64 -7.52
N GLU A 43 -0.89 -3.96 -7.35
CA GLU A 43 -0.68 -4.60 -6.04
C GLU A 43 0.60 -4.10 -5.36
N LEU A 44 1.65 -3.89 -6.17
CA LEU A 44 2.95 -3.46 -5.70
C LEU A 44 2.95 -2.00 -5.23
N ASP A 45 2.28 -1.13 -5.97
CA ASP A 45 2.22 0.29 -5.62
C ASP A 45 1.27 0.53 -4.45
N LEU A 46 0.17 -0.22 -4.37
CA LEU A 46 -0.71 -0.27 -3.20
C LEU A 46 0.07 -0.66 -1.94
N TYR A 47 0.95 -1.66 -2.01
CA TYR A 47 1.79 -2.05 -0.88
C TYR A 47 2.79 -0.96 -0.47
N LYS A 48 3.47 -0.31 -1.45
CA LYS A 48 4.38 0.82 -1.15
C LYS A 48 3.64 1.96 -0.45
N ILE A 49 2.41 2.25 -0.86
CA ILE A 49 1.58 3.30 -0.27
C ILE A 49 1.09 2.88 1.11
N ALA A 50 0.66 1.64 1.29
CA ALA A 50 0.30 1.12 2.60
C ALA A 50 1.44 1.28 3.60
N HIS A 51 2.68 1.00 3.17
CA HIS A 51 3.88 1.24 3.96
C HIS A 51 4.10 2.73 4.23
N LYS A 52 3.97 3.59 3.22
CA LYS A 52 4.14 5.05 3.36
C LYS A 52 3.16 5.68 4.35
N TYR A 53 1.89 5.28 4.29
CA TYR A 53 0.83 5.81 5.15
C TYR A 53 0.73 5.09 6.50
N GLN A 54 1.58 4.09 6.76
CA GLN A 54 1.70 3.36 8.03
C GLN A 54 0.35 2.80 8.52
N SER A 55 -0.48 2.30 7.61
CA SER A 55 -1.73 1.63 7.96
C SER A 55 -1.50 0.12 8.03
N ASP A 56 -1.43 -0.42 9.25
CA ASP A 56 -1.14 -1.85 9.48
C ASP A 56 -2.14 -2.79 8.79
N SER A 57 -3.44 -2.45 8.86
CA SER A 57 -4.50 -3.23 8.20
C SER A 57 -4.35 -3.23 6.68
N PHE A 58 -4.01 -2.07 6.11
CA PHE A 58 -3.82 -1.93 4.67
C PHE A 58 -2.52 -2.60 4.20
N MET A 59 -1.46 -2.52 5.00
CA MET A 59 -0.19 -3.22 4.78
C MET A 59 -0.41 -4.73 4.73
N LYS A 60 -1.15 -5.28 5.70
CA LYS A 60 -1.46 -6.71 5.72
C LYS A 60 -2.25 -7.13 4.48
N TYR A 61 -3.28 -6.37 4.12
CA TYR A 61 -4.12 -6.67 2.95
C TYR A 61 -3.32 -6.66 1.64
N THR A 62 -2.54 -5.62 1.41
CA THR A 62 -1.72 -5.48 0.19
C THR A 62 -0.58 -6.49 0.15
N ARG A 63 -0.03 -6.88 1.30
CA ARG A 63 0.94 -7.98 1.40
C ARG A 63 0.31 -9.32 0.99
N ASP A 64 -0.88 -9.64 1.48
CA ASP A 64 -1.58 -10.88 1.12
C ASP A 64 -1.86 -10.92 -0.40
N LEU A 65 -2.24 -9.78 -1.00
CA LEU A 65 -2.36 -9.65 -2.46
C LEU A 65 -1.05 -9.91 -3.20
N LEU A 66 0.08 -9.39 -2.69
CA LEU A 66 1.41 -9.66 -3.23
C LEU A 66 1.86 -11.12 -3.04
N ILE A 67 1.31 -11.85 -2.10
CA ILE A 67 1.58 -13.28 -1.97
C ILE A 67 0.73 -14.07 -2.98
N LEU A 68 -0.55 -13.72 -3.10
CA LEU A 68 -1.50 -14.41 -3.99
C LEU A 68 -1.15 -14.28 -5.47
N THR A 69 -0.57 -13.15 -5.87
CA THR A 69 -0.19 -12.87 -7.26
C THR A 69 1.27 -13.20 -7.56
N LEU A 70 1.96 -13.92 -6.65
CA LEU A 70 3.38 -14.21 -6.76
C LEU A 70 3.63 -15.17 -7.93
N THR A 71 4.57 -14.78 -8.81
CA THR A 71 5.05 -15.58 -9.92
C THR A 71 6.57 -15.63 -9.90
N PHE A 72 7.16 -16.60 -10.60
CA PHE A 72 8.61 -16.68 -10.72
C PHE A 72 9.22 -15.39 -11.31
N GLU A 73 8.50 -14.73 -12.21
CA GLU A 73 8.95 -13.52 -12.88
C GLU A 73 8.95 -12.29 -11.95
N ASN A 74 7.98 -12.20 -11.04
CA ASN A 74 7.84 -11.04 -10.16
C ASN A 74 8.42 -11.23 -8.74
N ALA A 75 8.83 -12.44 -8.39
CA ALA A 75 9.35 -12.75 -7.05
C ALA A 75 10.60 -11.93 -6.68
N ALA A 76 11.54 -11.75 -7.62
CA ALA A 76 12.76 -11.00 -7.38
C ALA A 76 12.49 -9.49 -7.13
N GLU A 77 11.52 -8.92 -7.85
CA GLU A 77 11.10 -7.54 -7.65
C GLU A 77 10.41 -7.35 -6.29
N ARG A 78 9.51 -8.27 -5.94
CA ARG A 78 8.78 -8.25 -4.67
C ARG A 78 9.72 -8.40 -3.47
N LEU A 79 10.74 -9.24 -3.58
CA LEU A 79 11.76 -9.39 -2.53
C LEU A 79 12.53 -8.08 -2.31
N LYS A 80 12.95 -7.39 -3.38
CA LYS A 80 13.65 -6.10 -3.28
C LYS A 80 12.80 -5.04 -2.57
N ILE A 81 11.51 -5.03 -2.85
CA ILE A 81 10.58 -4.07 -2.22
C ILE A 81 10.30 -4.44 -0.77
N ALA A 82 10.12 -5.74 -0.46
CA ALA A 82 10.01 -6.22 0.91
C ALA A 82 11.22 -5.80 1.77
N MET A 83 12.43 -5.93 1.22
CA MET A 83 13.66 -5.47 1.87
C MET A 83 13.68 -3.95 2.06
N THR A 84 13.20 -3.18 1.07
CA THR A 84 13.15 -1.71 1.12
C THR A 84 12.16 -1.21 2.18
N CYS A 85 11.01 -1.88 2.29
CA CYS A 85 9.98 -1.61 3.29
C CYS A 85 10.29 -2.22 4.67
N SER A 86 11.46 -2.84 4.85
CA SER A 86 11.86 -3.52 6.10
C SER A 86 10.80 -4.53 6.60
N ASP A 87 10.14 -5.22 5.67
CA ASP A 87 9.09 -6.20 5.96
C ASP A 87 9.69 -7.60 6.13
N GLU A 88 10.08 -7.93 7.37
CA GLU A 88 10.70 -9.22 7.70
C GLU A 88 9.83 -10.43 7.34
N PHE A 89 8.50 -10.28 7.42
CA PHE A 89 7.59 -11.37 7.09
C PHE A 89 7.62 -11.66 5.58
N LEU A 90 7.48 -10.63 4.75
CA LEU A 90 7.47 -10.82 3.29
C LEU A 90 8.84 -11.26 2.78
N VAL A 91 9.94 -10.80 3.40
CA VAL A 91 11.29 -11.29 3.11
C VAL A 91 11.43 -12.79 3.44
N THR A 92 10.98 -13.21 4.62
CA THR A 92 11.04 -14.63 5.04
C THR A 92 10.17 -15.52 4.17
N PHE A 93 9.05 -15.01 3.66
CA PHE A 93 8.17 -15.78 2.78
C PHE A 93 8.78 -16.01 1.38
N LEU A 94 9.63 -15.09 0.91
CA LEU A 94 10.19 -15.09 -0.44
C LEU A 94 11.60 -15.71 -0.55
N CYS A 95 12.27 -15.99 0.58
CA CYS A 95 13.61 -16.59 0.65
C CYS A 95 13.57 -17.99 1.26
#